data_AF-A0ABD2HUV9-F1
#
_entry.id   AF-A0ABD2HUV9-F1
#
_cell.length_a   1.000
_cell.length_b   1.000
_cell.length_c   1.000
_cell.angle_alpha   90.00
_cell.angle_beta   90.00
_cell.angle_gamma   90.00
#
_symmetry.space_group_name_H-M   'P 1'
#
loop_
_entity.id
_entity.type
_entity.pdbx_description
1 polymer ?
#
loop_
_entity_poly.entity_id
_entity_poly.type
_entity_poly.pdbx_seq_one_letter_code
_entity_poly.pdbx_strand_id
1 'polypeptide(L)'
;MTEKSLLTPTNPRLAQVQTSFANFFAIANLGDTNSAYRGKPIWTNYPTDEICQCVIQLLNEVPAARDAVFYFISNLIHENVHLYLSEKERKDTTKCVDYSNLQRAVLRLLTNLNTFRTEYSDKNLSFSVSLLKALFELCSELFRKNCQRPFFAPQQPSPAMFLTNFQQIPCVSELFALLDSTFASLLHIRPDSAVLAFVSAHKNFYANFDWIAIHIAETFPKIAVHLVKVGAEEFCAHCNDMLNPANRSNAARVVQLQDEYSARLRLFKEMFLYMENKQTLELRSVFTSIVEKFLLSGENWRELLFLLKLSLFSPAVTLPFINELLPHIIQHPFLVDRLQELAANPALSIAISPTNFLQNFFEKVVENASTEYVFKLAQIVSFSL
;
A
#
# COMPACT_ATOMS: atom_id res chain seq x y z
N MET A 1 -21.83 42.51 45.63
CA MET A 1 -22.36 43.25 44.46
C MET A 1 -21.26 44.23 44.03
N THR A 2 -20.67 44.17 42.84
CA THR A 2 -20.93 43.34 41.66
C THR A 2 -19.68 43.45 40.77
N GLU A 3 -19.27 42.31 40.22
CA GLU A 3 -18.54 42.11 38.94
C GLU A 3 -17.36 43.01 38.59
N LYS A 4 -16.15 42.48 38.85
CA LYS A 4 -14.99 42.73 37.98
C LYS A 4 -15.27 42.09 36.62
N SER A 5 -15.49 42.91 35.59
CA SER A 5 -15.53 42.44 34.19
C SER A 5 -14.12 42.04 33.76
N LEU A 6 -13.81 40.76 33.87
CA LEU A 6 -12.64 40.13 33.25
C LEU A 6 -13.11 39.49 31.94
N LEU A 7 -12.26 39.57 30.91
CA LEU A 7 -12.41 39.14 29.50
C LEU A 7 -12.75 40.34 28.58
N THR A 8 -11.78 41.00 27.95
CA THR A 8 -10.98 40.46 26.83
C THR A 8 -9.86 41.44 26.43
N PRO A 9 -8.80 40.96 25.77
CA PRO A 9 -8.80 40.98 24.31
C PRO A 9 -8.75 39.53 23.79
N THR A 10 -9.79 39.11 23.08
CA THR A 10 -9.78 37.87 22.31
C THR A 10 -8.65 38.01 21.29
N ASN A 11 -7.64 37.15 21.40
CA ASN A 11 -6.55 37.11 20.43
C ASN A 11 -7.16 37.04 19.02
N PRO A 12 -6.91 38.01 18.13
CA PRO A 12 -7.57 38.09 16.83
C PRO A 12 -7.32 36.84 15.97
N ARG A 13 -6.16 36.20 16.15
CA ARG A 13 -5.82 34.93 15.52
C ARG A 13 -6.69 33.77 16.05
N LEU A 14 -7.00 33.77 17.34
CA LEU A 14 -7.89 32.78 17.94
C LEU A 14 -9.33 32.94 17.42
N ALA A 15 -9.82 34.18 17.33
CA ALA A 15 -11.13 34.47 16.77
C ALA A 15 -11.24 34.07 15.29
N GLN A 16 -10.18 34.32 14.50
CA GLN A 16 -10.10 33.88 13.10
C GLN A 16 -10.16 32.35 13.01
N VAL A 17 -9.33 31.62 13.77
CA VAL A 17 -9.32 30.15 13.76
C VAL A 17 -10.67 29.57 14.19
N GLN A 18 -11.31 30.14 15.22
CA GLN A 18 -12.66 29.74 15.65
C GLN A 18 -13.69 29.93 14.54
N THR A 19 -13.61 31.05 13.81
CA THR A 19 -14.49 31.32 12.66
C THR A 19 -14.25 30.32 11.53
N SER A 20 -12.98 30.04 11.19
CA SER A 20 -12.62 29.02 10.18
C SER A 20 -13.24 27.67 10.54
N PHE A 21 -13.05 27.22 11.78
CA PHE A 21 -13.64 25.97 12.28
C PHE A 21 -15.16 25.96 12.20
N ALA A 22 -15.83 27.02 12.66
CA ALA A 22 -17.29 27.10 12.61
C ALA A 22 -17.82 26.96 11.18
N ASN A 23 -17.20 27.66 10.23
CA ASN A 23 -17.56 27.59 8.81
C ASN A 23 -17.38 26.18 8.23
N PHE A 24 -16.26 25.52 8.56
CA PHE A 24 -16.02 24.15 8.12
C PHE A 24 -17.00 23.16 8.75
N PHE A 25 -17.23 23.23 10.07
CA PHE A 25 -18.13 22.32 10.78
C PHE A 25 -19.58 22.45 10.31
N ALA A 26 -20.02 23.64 9.93
CA ALA A 26 -21.36 23.88 9.39
C ALA A 26 -21.66 23.02 8.14
N ILE A 27 -20.63 22.70 7.34
CA ILE A 27 -20.76 21.92 6.11
C ILE A 27 -20.32 20.47 6.32
N ALA A 28 -19.23 20.25 7.05
CA ALA A 28 -18.64 18.93 7.24
C ALA A 28 -19.51 17.97 8.07
N ASN A 29 -20.31 18.49 9.00
CA ASN A 29 -21.15 17.67 9.88
C ASN A 29 -22.53 17.33 9.30
N LEU A 30 -22.80 17.68 8.03
CA LEU A 30 -24.09 17.40 7.38
C LEU A 30 -24.29 15.92 7.07
N GLY A 31 -23.22 15.13 7.05
CA GLY A 31 -23.28 13.71 6.79
C GLY A 31 -21.92 13.02 6.92
N ASP A 32 -21.93 11.71 6.74
CA ASP A 32 -20.77 10.84 6.78
C ASP A 32 -20.71 9.97 5.51
N THR A 33 -19.66 9.14 5.40
CA THR A 33 -19.52 8.16 4.32
C THR A 33 -20.79 7.32 4.13
N ASN A 34 -21.44 6.88 5.21
CA ASN A 34 -22.64 6.03 5.08
C ASN A 34 -23.84 6.81 4.52
N SER A 35 -24.01 8.06 4.93
CA SER A 35 -25.06 8.95 4.47
C SER A 35 -24.94 9.21 2.97
N ALA A 36 -23.72 9.34 2.45
CA ALA A 36 -23.45 9.50 1.01
C ALA A 36 -24.02 8.36 0.15
N TYR A 37 -24.18 7.14 0.71
CA TYR A 37 -24.72 5.97 0.02
C TYR A 37 -26.23 5.71 0.28
N ARG A 38 -26.90 6.52 1.11
CA ARG A 38 -28.34 6.36 1.44
C ARG A 38 -29.29 7.02 0.43
N GLY A 39 -28.78 7.48 -0.71
CA GLY A 39 -29.56 7.90 -1.87
C GLY A 39 -30.05 9.36 -1.88
N LYS A 40 -29.91 10.11 -0.79
CA LYS A 40 -30.16 11.56 -0.78
C LYS A 40 -28.83 12.32 -0.91
N PRO A 41 -28.68 13.17 -1.94
CA PRO A 41 -27.51 14.04 -2.05
C PRO A 41 -27.40 14.99 -0.86
N ILE A 42 -26.18 15.20 -0.36
CA ILE A 42 -25.88 15.98 0.84
C ILE A 42 -25.22 17.30 0.41
N TRP A 43 -24.11 17.21 -0.31
CA TRP A 43 -23.29 18.39 -0.63
C TRP A 43 -23.52 18.96 -2.04
N THR A 44 -24.36 18.35 -2.87
CA THR A 44 -24.58 18.80 -4.27
C THR A 44 -25.16 20.20 -4.39
N ASN A 45 -25.95 20.63 -3.42
CA ASN A 45 -26.62 21.94 -3.42
C ASN A 45 -25.75 23.09 -2.91
N TYR A 46 -24.56 22.79 -2.37
CA TYR A 46 -23.64 23.82 -1.90
C TYR A 46 -22.83 24.39 -3.08
N PRO A 47 -22.62 25.71 -3.14
CA PRO A 47 -21.69 26.32 -4.08
C PRO A 47 -20.28 25.74 -3.94
N THR A 48 -19.60 25.57 -5.07
CA THR A 48 -18.22 25.07 -5.09
C THR A 48 -17.29 25.90 -4.19
N ASP A 49 -17.39 27.23 -4.24
CA ASP A 49 -16.53 28.12 -3.46
C ASP A 49 -16.76 27.99 -1.95
N GLU A 50 -18.01 27.78 -1.51
CA GLU A 50 -18.35 27.64 -0.10
C GLU A 50 -17.72 26.38 0.51
N ILE A 51 -17.77 25.26 -0.21
CA ILE A 51 -17.09 24.01 0.17
C ILE A 51 -15.57 24.22 0.17
N CYS A 52 -15.02 24.76 -0.92
CA CYS A 52 -13.57 24.81 -1.09
C CYS A 52 -12.89 25.77 -0.11
N GLN A 53 -13.48 26.95 0.10
CA GLN A 53 -12.84 28.00 0.89
C GLN A 53 -12.64 27.60 2.34
N CYS A 54 -13.66 27.02 2.99
CA CYS A 54 -13.53 26.60 4.39
C CYS A 54 -12.49 25.48 4.54
N VAL A 55 -12.45 24.53 3.60
CA VAL A 55 -11.49 23.42 3.61
C VAL A 55 -10.05 23.90 3.41
N ILE A 56 -9.82 24.72 2.38
CA ILE A 56 -8.48 25.27 2.07
C ILE A 56 -7.97 26.14 3.22
N GLN A 57 -8.85 26.94 3.82
CA GLN A 57 -8.50 27.77 4.96
C GLN A 57 -8.03 26.94 6.16
N LEU A 58 -8.76 25.89 6.56
CA LEU A 58 -8.31 25.03 7.67
C LEU A 58 -7.03 24.27 7.34
N LEU A 59 -6.92 23.74 6.12
CA LEU A 59 -5.73 23.00 5.67
C LEU A 59 -4.45 23.83 5.88
N ASN A 60 -4.52 25.12 5.51
CA ASN A 60 -3.41 26.06 5.58
C ASN A 60 -3.17 26.58 7.00
N GLU A 61 -4.23 26.98 7.71
CA GLU A 61 -4.12 27.72 8.98
C GLU A 61 -4.01 26.82 10.21
N VAL A 62 -4.51 25.58 10.15
CA VAL A 62 -4.68 24.72 11.33
C VAL A 62 -4.13 23.29 11.09
N PRO A 63 -2.85 23.04 11.38
CA PRO A 63 -2.23 21.72 11.18
C PRO A 63 -2.96 20.56 11.89
N ALA A 64 -3.51 20.80 13.08
CA ALA A 64 -4.25 19.79 13.85
C ALA A 64 -5.60 19.40 13.22
N ALA A 65 -6.13 20.19 12.27
CA ALA A 65 -7.40 19.91 11.60
C ALA A 65 -7.25 19.12 10.30
N ARG A 66 -6.02 18.85 9.85
CA ARG A 66 -5.75 18.27 8.53
C ARG A 66 -6.37 16.89 8.35
N ASP A 67 -6.37 16.06 9.39
CA ASP A 67 -7.03 14.74 9.34
C ASP A 67 -8.55 14.87 9.17
N ALA A 68 -9.18 15.83 9.84
CA ALA A 68 -10.60 16.11 9.68
C ALA A 68 -10.92 16.68 8.28
N VAL A 69 -10.04 17.53 7.75
CA VAL A 69 -10.12 18.03 6.37
C VAL A 69 -10.04 16.88 5.38
N PHE A 70 -9.07 15.97 5.53
CA PHE A 70 -8.95 14.79 4.66
C PHE A 70 -10.18 13.89 4.74
N TYR A 71 -10.68 13.63 5.95
CA TYR A 71 -11.90 12.86 6.14
C TYR A 71 -13.09 13.49 5.42
N PHE A 72 -13.25 14.81 5.50
CA PHE A 72 -14.31 15.51 4.78
C PHE A 72 -14.14 15.44 3.26
N ILE A 73 -12.92 15.62 2.74
CA ILE A 73 -12.64 15.45 1.30
C ILE A 73 -12.99 14.02 0.85
N SER A 74 -12.65 13.01 1.65
CA SER A 74 -13.03 11.61 1.40
C SER A 74 -14.55 11.45 1.31
N ASN A 75 -15.33 12.08 2.20
CA ASN A 75 -16.79 12.04 2.15
C ASN A 75 -17.34 12.66 0.85
N LEU A 76 -16.79 13.80 0.42
CA LEU A 76 -17.17 14.44 -0.84
C LEU A 76 -16.88 13.54 -2.05
N ILE A 77 -15.73 12.85 -2.05
CA ILE A 77 -15.35 11.88 -3.08
C ILE A 77 -16.30 10.67 -3.07
N HIS A 78 -16.64 10.14 -1.89
CA HIS A 78 -17.61 9.05 -1.75
C HIS A 78 -18.97 9.41 -2.35
N GLU A 79 -19.51 10.60 -2.03
CA GLU A 79 -20.78 11.06 -2.61
C GLU A 79 -20.65 11.25 -4.12
N ASN A 80 -19.57 11.88 -4.60
CA ASN A 80 -19.36 12.10 -6.03
C ASN A 80 -19.30 10.79 -6.83
N VAL A 81 -18.52 9.81 -6.35
CA VAL A 81 -18.44 8.46 -6.93
C VAL A 81 -19.81 7.76 -6.88
N HIS A 82 -20.52 7.87 -5.75
CA HIS A 82 -21.83 7.26 -5.61
C HIS A 82 -22.83 7.82 -6.64
N LEU A 83 -22.87 9.14 -6.81
CA LEU A 83 -23.77 9.82 -7.75
C LEU A 83 -23.41 9.50 -9.20
N TYR A 84 -22.12 9.52 -9.56
CA TYR A 84 -21.66 9.14 -10.90
C TYR A 84 -22.07 7.71 -11.26
N LEU A 85 -21.79 6.74 -10.40
CA LEU A 85 -22.15 5.34 -10.65
C LEU A 85 -23.68 5.16 -10.68
N SER A 86 -24.42 5.85 -9.80
CA SER A 86 -25.89 5.83 -9.81
C SER A 86 -26.46 6.39 -11.12
N GLU A 87 -25.86 7.44 -11.68
CA GLU A 87 -26.23 7.98 -12.98
C GLU A 87 -26.04 6.95 -14.10
N LYS A 88 -24.91 6.22 -14.09
CA LYS A 88 -24.63 5.16 -15.08
C LYS A 88 -25.52 3.92 -14.94
N GLU A 89 -26.00 3.63 -13.74
CA GLU A 89 -26.90 2.50 -13.47
C GLU A 89 -28.36 2.80 -13.83
N ARG A 90 -28.76 4.07 -13.89
CA ARG A 90 -30.13 4.46 -14.21
C ARG A 90 -30.40 4.29 -15.70
N LYS A 91 -31.56 3.71 -16.01
CA LYS A 91 -32.11 3.61 -17.38
C LYS A 91 -32.89 4.86 -17.79
N ASP A 92 -33.36 5.64 -16.82
CA ASP A 92 -34.18 6.84 -17.01
C ASP A 92 -33.35 8.10 -16.71
N THR A 93 -33.06 8.88 -17.75
CA THR A 93 -32.24 10.09 -17.69
C THR A 93 -32.97 11.29 -17.09
N THR A 94 -34.30 11.22 -16.91
CA THR A 94 -35.11 12.36 -16.46
C THR A 94 -35.01 12.65 -14.96
N LYS A 95 -34.44 11.73 -14.17
CA LYS A 95 -34.26 11.85 -12.71
C LYS A 95 -32.79 11.99 -12.30
N CYS A 96 -31.98 12.61 -13.16
CA CYS A 96 -30.57 12.82 -12.82
C CYS A 96 -30.43 13.91 -11.76
N VAL A 97 -29.61 13.64 -10.74
CA VAL A 97 -29.19 14.64 -9.77
C VAL A 97 -28.07 15.44 -10.42
N ASP A 98 -28.17 16.77 -10.46
CA ASP A 98 -27.03 17.60 -10.82
C ASP A 98 -26.03 17.65 -9.66
N TYR A 99 -24.84 17.12 -9.89
CA TYR A 99 -23.74 17.10 -8.92
C TYR A 99 -22.52 17.88 -9.41
N SER A 100 -22.69 18.78 -10.39
CA SER A 100 -21.60 19.55 -11.00
C SER A 100 -20.83 20.41 -10.00
N ASN A 101 -21.52 21.02 -9.03
CA ASN A 101 -20.89 21.83 -7.98
C ASN A 101 -19.99 20.98 -7.08
N LEU A 102 -20.48 19.82 -6.65
CA LEU A 102 -19.74 18.84 -5.86
C LEU A 102 -18.52 18.32 -6.62
N GLN A 103 -18.69 17.96 -7.89
CA GLN A 103 -17.58 17.48 -8.72
C GLN A 103 -16.49 18.54 -8.87
N ARG A 104 -16.86 19.79 -9.18
CA ARG A 104 -15.91 20.90 -9.26
C ARG A 104 -15.20 21.15 -7.93
N ALA A 105 -15.92 21.03 -6.81
CA ALA A 105 -15.33 21.18 -5.48
C ALA A 105 -14.30 20.08 -5.19
N VAL A 106 -14.64 18.82 -5.44
CA VAL A 106 -13.73 17.68 -5.25
C VAL A 106 -12.47 17.84 -6.10
N LEU A 107 -12.60 18.14 -7.40
CA LEU A 107 -11.45 18.31 -8.29
C LEU A 107 -10.55 19.46 -7.82
N ARG A 108 -11.16 20.62 -7.49
CA ARG A 108 -10.40 21.75 -6.96
C ARG A 108 -9.67 21.40 -5.66
N LEU A 109 -10.31 20.66 -4.75
CA LEU A 109 -9.69 20.26 -3.48
C LEU A 109 -8.53 19.29 -3.69
N LEU A 110 -8.65 18.32 -4.60
CA LEU A 110 -7.54 17.42 -4.95
C LEU A 110 -6.35 18.18 -5.53
N THR A 111 -6.60 19.14 -6.44
CA THR A 111 -5.54 20.03 -6.95
C THR A 111 -4.90 20.85 -5.82
N ASN A 112 -5.70 21.42 -4.92
CA ASN A 112 -5.18 22.20 -3.78
C ASN A 112 -4.38 21.33 -2.80
N LEU A 113 -4.78 20.08 -2.57
CA LEU A 113 -3.98 19.14 -1.78
C LEU A 113 -2.63 18.87 -2.44
N ASN A 114 -2.59 18.73 -3.77
CA ASN A 114 -1.33 18.56 -4.48
C ASN A 114 -0.43 19.79 -4.35
N THR A 115 -0.98 20.99 -4.60
CA THR A 115 -0.26 22.26 -4.45
C THR A 115 0.26 22.41 -3.02
N PHE A 116 -0.61 22.21 -2.04
CA PHE A 116 -0.25 22.29 -0.63
C PHE A 116 0.86 21.30 -0.29
N ARG A 117 0.78 20.04 -0.74
CA ARG A 117 1.86 19.06 -0.56
C ARG A 117 3.20 19.51 -1.15
N THR A 118 3.18 20.13 -2.34
CA THR A 118 4.41 20.60 -2.98
C THR A 118 5.02 21.84 -2.31
N GLU A 119 4.19 22.75 -1.81
CA GLU A 119 4.62 23.97 -1.12
C GLU A 119 5.00 23.68 0.34
N TYR A 120 4.23 22.81 1.00
CA TYR A 120 4.46 22.35 2.36
C TYR A 120 5.42 21.16 2.36
N SER A 121 6.72 21.46 2.29
CA SER A 121 7.77 20.47 2.49
C SER A 121 8.36 20.63 3.89
N ASP A 122 7.84 19.85 4.84
CA ASP A 122 8.52 19.70 6.12
C ASP A 122 9.76 18.80 5.94
N LYS A 123 10.79 19.00 6.78
CA LYS A 123 12.04 18.22 6.68
C LYS A 123 11.83 16.70 6.69
N ASN A 124 10.75 16.23 7.30
CA ASN A 124 10.46 14.80 7.44
C ASN A 124 9.48 14.27 6.38
N LEU A 125 8.93 15.13 5.52
CA LEU A 125 7.84 14.80 4.59
C LEU A 125 6.65 14.13 5.30
N SER A 126 6.39 14.49 6.56
CA SER A 126 5.37 13.85 7.38
C SER A 126 3.98 14.02 6.77
N PHE A 127 3.72 15.21 6.19
CA PHE A 127 2.45 15.47 5.53
C PHE A 127 2.25 14.57 4.31
N SER A 128 3.25 14.44 3.44
CA SER A 128 3.19 13.58 2.25
C SER A 128 2.96 12.11 2.63
N VAL A 129 3.60 11.63 3.70
CA VAL A 129 3.39 10.25 4.19
C VAL A 129 1.97 10.07 4.73
N SER A 130 1.46 11.01 5.53
CA SER A 130 0.08 10.95 6.04
C SER A 130 -0.95 11.03 4.92
N LEU A 131 -0.75 11.94 3.96
CA LEU A 131 -1.58 12.05 2.77
C LEU A 131 -1.57 10.75 1.98
N LEU A 132 -0.39 10.16 1.73
CA LEU A 132 -0.29 8.90 0.99
C LEU A 132 -1.08 7.77 1.67
N LYS A 133 -1.00 7.65 3.00
CA LYS A 133 -1.80 6.68 3.76
C LYS A 133 -3.30 6.91 3.59
N ALA A 134 -3.74 8.16 3.76
CA ALA A 134 -5.14 8.53 3.59
C ALA A 134 -5.66 8.24 2.17
N LEU A 135 -4.84 8.46 1.14
CA LEU A 135 -5.19 8.15 -0.26
C LEU A 135 -5.37 6.64 -0.46
N PHE A 136 -4.46 5.80 0.05
CA PHE A 136 -4.62 4.34 -0.03
C PHE A 136 -5.86 3.85 0.73
N GLU A 137 -6.13 4.41 1.91
CA GLU A 137 -7.33 4.10 2.69
C GLU A 137 -8.62 4.47 1.93
N LEU A 138 -8.66 5.67 1.35
CA LEU A 138 -9.79 6.13 0.54
C LEU A 138 -10.01 5.24 -0.69
N CYS A 139 -8.95 4.91 -1.43
CA CYS A 139 -9.04 3.99 -2.57
C CYS A 139 -9.69 2.67 -2.13
N SER A 140 -9.20 2.07 -1.04
CA SER A 140 -9.78 0.82 -0.58
C SER A 140 -11.23 0.93 -0.12
N GLU A 141 -11.58 2.01 0.59
CA GLU A 141 -12.95 2.22 1.01
C GLU A 141 -13.90 2.42 -0.17
N LEU A 142 -13.46 3.16 -1.21
CA LEU A 142 -14.20 3.32 -2.46
C LEU A 142 -14.48 1.97 -3.11
N PHE A 143 -13.50 1.07 -3.18
CA PHE A 143 -13.72 -0.28 -3.69
C PHE A 143 -14.75 -1.01 -2.83
N ARG A 144 -14.54 -1.08 -1.51
CA ARG A 144 -15.41 -1.82 -0.58
C ARG A 144 -16.87 -1.37 -0.65
N LYS A 145 -17.11 -0.07 -0.81
CA LYS A 145 -18.46 0.50 -0.88
C LYS A 145 -19.14 0.30 -2.23
N ASN A 146 -18.38 0.05 -3.31
CA ASN A 146 -18.93 0.04 -4.67
C ASN A 146 -18.75 -1.29 -5.43
N CYS A 147 -17.92 -2.23 -4.97
CA CYS A 147 -17.56 -3.44 -5.73
C CYS A 147 -18.75 -4.36 -6.06
N GLN A 148 -19.82 -4.31 -5.27
CA GLN A 148 -21.03 -5.12 -5.47
C GLN A 148 -22.14 -4.39 -6.24
N ARG A 149 -21.86 -3.18 -6.76
CA ARG A 149 -22.88 -2.37 -7.41
C ARG A 149 -23.31 -2.96 -8.76
N PRO A 150 -24.56 -2.73 -9.19
CA PRO A 150 -25.07 -3.16 -10.49
C PRO A 150 -24.18 -2.77 -11.68
N PHE A 151 -23.50 -1.61 -11.59
CA PHE A 151 -22.51 -1.17 -12.57
C PHE A 151 -21.43 -2.23 -12.88
N PHE A 152 -21.10 -3.07 -11.89
CA PHE A 152 -20.09 -4.13 -11.99
C PHE A 152 -20.69 -5.56 -12.12
N ALA A 153 -22.02 -5.70 -12.09
CA ALA A 153 -22.67 -6.94 -11.63
C ALA A 153 -22.86 -8.11 -12.62
N PRO A 154 -22.63 -8.07 -13.95
CA PRO A 154 -22.78 -9.31 -14.70
C PRO A 154 -21.55 -10.24 -14.66
N GLN A 155 -20.35 -9.81 -14.21
CA GLN A 155 -19.11 -10.59 -14.49
C GLN A 155 -18.12 -10.82 -13.34
N GLN A 156 -18.36 -10.38 -12.09
CA GLN A 156 -17.33 -10.35 -11.04
C GLN A 156 -15.98 -9.85 -11.60
N PRO A 157 -15.87 -8.53 -11.89
CA PRO A 157 -14.76 -8.00 -12.66
C PRO A 157 -13.42 -8.37 -12.04
N SER A 158 -12.43 -8.66 -12.88
CA SER A 158 -11.06 -8.83 -12.39
C SER A 158 -10.59 -7.52 -11.73
N PRO A 159 -9.59 -7.56 -10.82
CA PRO A 159 -9.03 -6.36 -10.22
C PRO A 159 -8.60 -5.29 -11.25
N ALA A 160 -8.06 -5.71 -12.40
CA ALA A 160 -7.71 -4.81 -13.50
C ALA A 160 -8.93 -4.09 -14.10
N MET A 161 -10.08 -4.77 -14.23
CA MET A 161 -11.31 -4.14 -14.71
C MET A 161 -11.85 -3.12 -13.70
N PHE A 162 -11.74 -3.39 -12.40
CA PHE A 162 -12.10 -2.42 -11.38
C PHE A 162 -11.25 -1.15 -11.51
N LEU A 163 -9.94 -1.28 -11.67
CA LEU A 163 -9.04 -0.15 -11.90
C LEU A 163 -9.51 0.71 -13.09
N THR A 164 -9.69 0.10 -14.25
CA THR A 164 -10.15 0.79 -15.47
C THR A 164 -11.48 1.51 -15.25
N ASN A 165 -12.45 0.85 -14.61
CA ASN A 165 -13.77 1.42 -14.36
C ASN A 165 -13.74 2.58 -13.36
N PHE A 166 -12.95 2.47 -12.30
CA PHE A 166 -12.77 3.56 -11.34
C PHE A 166 -12.05 4.75 -11.96
N GLN A 167 -11.04 4.52 -12.81
CA GLN A 167 -10.31 5.58 -13.52
C GLN A 167 -11.20 6.36 -14.51
N GLN A 168 -12.33 5.80 -14.97
CA GLN A 168 -13.30 6.54 -15.78
C GLN A 168 -14.08 7.60 -14.98
N ILE A 169 -14.08 7.52 -13.65
CA ILE A 169 -14.74 8.52 -12.80
C ILE A 169 -13.79 9.72 -12.64
N PRO A 170 -14.19 10.94 -13.05
CA PRO A 170 -13.26 12.07 -13.10
C PRO A 170 -12.56 12.40 -11.77
N CYS A 171 -13.28 12.34 -10.65
CA CYS A 171 -12.69 12.59 -9.34
C CYS A 171 -11.71 11.50 -8.90
N VAL A 172 -11.92 10.25 -9.33
CA VAL A 172 -11.04 9.12 -9.01
C VAL A 172 -9.79 9.15 -9.89
N SER A 173 -9.92 9.57 -11.15
CA SER A 173 -8.76 9.83 -12.02
C SER A 173 -7.83 10.89 -11.42
N GLU A 174 -8.39 12.01 -10.95
CA GLU A 174 -7.61 13.06 -10.27
C GLU A 174 -7.04 12.58 -8.92
N LEU A 175 -7.79 11.73 -8.20
CA LEU A 175 -7.29 11.08 -6.98
C LEU A 175 -6.05 10.20 -7.28
N PHE A 176 -6.07 9.46 -8.38
CA PHE A 176 -4.92 8.69 -8.83
C PHE A 176 -3.74 9.58 -9.23
N ALA A 177 -3.98 10.70 -9.92
CA ALA A 177 -2.91 11.64 -10.23
C ALA A 177 -2.25 12.20 -8.94
N LEU A 178 -3.04 12.50 -7.91
CA LEU A 178 -2.53 12.91 -6.60
C LEU A 178 -1.77 11.77 -5.90
N LEU A 179 -2.30 10.55 -5.93
CA LEU A 179 -1.65 9.35 -5.39
C LEU A 179 -0.30 9.11 -6.07
N ASP A 180 -0.26 9.12 -7.39
CA ASP A 180 0.95 8.88 -8.18
C ASP A 180 1.99 9.96 -7.95
N SER A 181 1.59 11.24 -7.95
CA SER A 181 2.52 12.35 -7.68
C SER A 181 3.06 12.32 -6.26
N THR A 182 2.24 11.93 -5.29
CA THR A 182 2.65 11.77 -3.88
C THR A 182 3.58 10.58 -3.71
N PHE A 183 3.22 9.44 -4.29
CA PHE A 183 3.99 8.21 -4.24
C PHE A 183 5.33 8.37 -4.95
N ALA A 184 5.37 8.93 -6.16
CA ALA A 184 6.60 9.17 -6.92
C ALA A 184 7.58 10.07 -6.16
N SER A 185 7.07 11.17 -5.58
CA SER A 185 7.89 12.10 -4.78
C SER A 185 8.48 11.42 -3.55
N LEU A 186 7.67 10.65 -2.81
CA LEU A 186 8.15 9.88 -1.66
C LEU A 186 9.09 8.76 -2.09
N LEU A 187 8.82 8.06 -3.19
CA LEU A 187 9.67 6.99 -3.69
C LEU A 187 11.06 7.50 -4.07
N HIS A 188 11.15 8.73 -4.59
CA HIS A 188 12.42 9.36 -4.93
C HIS A 188 13.21 9.81 -3.68
N ILE A 189 12.55 10.35 -2.65
CA ILE A 189 13.23 10.97 -1.50
C ILE A 189 13.36 10.01 -0.30
N ARG A 190 12.31 9.23 -0.02
CA ARG A 190 12.17 8.31 1.13
C ARG A 190 11.46 7.02 0.70
N PRO A 191 12.09 6.19 -0.15
CA PRO A 191 11.42 5.04 -0.75
C PRO A 191 10.85 4.05 0.26
N ASP A 192 11.59 3.75 1.32
CA ASP A 192 11.15 2.78 2.32
C ASP A 192 9.91 3.28 3.07
N SER A 193 9.77 4.60 3.27
CA SER A 193 8.57 5.21 3.87
C SER A 193 7.36 5.15 2.91
N ALA A 194 7.58 5.34 1.60
CA ALA A 194 6.53 5.22 0.60
C ALA A 194 5.98 3.78 0.52
N VAL A 195 6.90 2.81 0.43
CA VAL A 195 6.55 1.38 0.36
C VAL A 195 5.94 0.89 1.67
N LEU A 196 6.45 1.32 2.83
CA LEU A 196 5.86 0.97 4.12
C LEU A 196 4.44 1.54 4.26
N ALA A 197 4.16 2.75 3.77
CA ALA A 197 2.80 3.29 3.76
C ALA A 197 1.85 2.44 2.90
N PHE A 198 2.30 2.01 1.72
CA PHE A 198 1.56 1.10 0.84
C PHE A 198 1.30 -0.27 1.50
N VAL A 199 2.34 -0.92 2.03
CA VAL A 199 2.23 -2.22 2.71
C VAL A 199 1.35 -2.13 3.96
N SER A 200 1.44 -1.03 4.71
CA SER A 200 0.63 -0.82 5.91
C SER A 200 -0.86 -0.63 5.57
N ALA A 201 -1.17 0.06 4.48
CA ALA A 201 -2.56 0.24 4.05
C ALA A 201 -3.23 -1.11 3.78
N HIS A 202 -2.54 -2.05 3.15
CA HIS A 202 -3.07 -3.39 2.88
C HIS A 202 -3.61 -4.13 4.12
N LYS A 203 -3.03 -3.91 5.31
CA LYS A 203 -3.46 -4.56 6.58
C LYS A 203 -4.93 -4.34 6.88
N ASN A 204 -5.47 -3.18 6.51
CA ASN A 204 -6.84 -2.79 6.82
C ASN A 204 -7.86 -3.38 5.82
N PHE A 205 -7.41 -3.93 4.69
CA PHE A 205 -8.28 -4.04 3.51
C PHE A 205 -8.26 -5.37 2.77
N TYR A 206 -7.22 -6.19 3.00
CA TYR A 206 -7.01 -7.63 2.79
C TYR A 206 -7.72 -8.42 1.65
N ALA A 207 -8.97 -8.11 1.28
CA ALA A 207 -9.74 -8.75 0.21
C ALA A 207 -9.99 -7.84 -1.02
N ASN A 208 -9.56 -6.57 -0.99
CA ASN A 208 -10.07 -5.52 -1.91
C ASN A 208 -8.98 -4.55 -2.42
N PHE A 209 -7.70 -4.84 -2.17
CA PHE A 209 -6.58 -3.92 -2.44
C PHE A 209 -5.80 -4.26 -3.72
N ASP A 210 -6.11 -5.39 -4.36
CA ASP A 210 -5.35 -5.94 -5.48
C ASP A 210 -5.29 -5.00 -6.68
N TRP A 211 -6.36 -4.24 -6.95
CA TRP A 211 -6.40 -3.30 -8.06
C TRP A 211 -5.48 -2.07 -7.84
N ILE A 212 -5.28 -1.65 -6.58
CA ILE A 212 -4.30 -0.63 -6.21
C ILE A 212 -2.88 -1.19 -6.27
N ALA A 213 -2.70 -2.43 -5.83
CA ALA A 213 -1.43 -3.14 -5.98
C ALA A 213 -1.02 -3.23 -7.46
N ILE A 214 -1.94 -3.61 -8.34
CA ILE A 214 -1.77 -3.59 -9.80
C ILE A 214 -1.37 -2.19 -10.29
N HIS A 215 -2.14 -1.15 -9.93
CA HIS A 215 -1.86 0.22 -10.34
C HIS A 215 -0.44 0.67 -9.95
N ILE A 216 -0.03 0.39 -8.71
CA ILE A 216 1.32 0.73 -8.22
C ILE A 216 2.40 -0.07 -8.96
N ALA A 217 2.19 -1.37 -9.19
CA ALA A 217 3.13 -2.22 -9.90
C ALA A 217 3.32 -1.77 -11.36
N GLU A 218 2.24 -1.36 -12.03
CA GLU A 218 2.28 -0.85 -13.41
C GLU A 218 2.93 0.53 -13.49
N THR A 219 2.61 1.41 -12.55
CA THR A 219 3.08 2.82 -12.57
C THR A 219 4.52 2.94 -12.09
N PHE A 220 4.96 2.07 -11.16
CA PHE A 220 6.26 2.16 -10.50
C PHE A 220 7.03 0.82 -10.53
N PRO A 221 7.48 0.31 -11.69
CA PRO A 221 8.15 -0.99 -11.76
C PRO A 221 9.44 -1.06 -10.91
N LYS A 222 10.12 0.08 -10.72
CA LYS A 222 11.30 0.17 -9.83
C LYS A 222 10.98 -0.03 -8.35
N ILE A 223 9.71 -0.12 -7.96
CA ILE A 223 9.31 -0.40 -6.58
C ILE A 223 9.79 -1.78 -6.09
N ALA A 224 10.07 -2.74 -6.99
CA ALA A 224 10.52 -4.09 -6.64
C ALA A 224 11.69 -4.11 -5.65
N VAL A 225 12.72 -3.28 -5.88
CA VAL A 225 13.90 -3.23 -4.98
C VAL A 225 13.53 -2.80 -3.56
N HIS A 226 12.57 -1.89 -3.44
CA HIS A 226 12.12 -1.36 -2.15
C HIS A 226 11.10 -2.29 -1.49
N LEU A 227 10.26 -2.99 -2.26
CA LEU A 227 9.39 -4.04 -1.74
C LEU A 227 10.19 -5.16 -1.10
N VAL A 228 11.29 -5.60 -1.72
CA VAL A 228 12.13 -6.64 -1.13
C VAL A 228 12.80 -6.16 0.16
N LYS A 229 13.30 -4.92 0.21
CA LYS A 229 13.87 -4.33 1.43
C LYS A 229 12.86 -4.24 2.57
N VAL A 230 11.69 -3.65 2.31
CA VAL A 230 10.62 -3.53 3.31
C VAL A 230 10.10 -4.91 3.74
N GLY A 231 9.98 -5.85 2.80
CA GLY A 231 9.63 -7.24 3.11
C GLY A 231 10.65 -7.92 4.01
N ALA A 232 11.94 -7.70 3.77
CA ALA A 232 13.03 -8.17 4.62
C ALA A 232 13.00 -7.57 6.03
N GLU A 233 12.71 -6.27 6.14
CA GLU A 233 12.54 -5.61 7.44
C GLU A 233 11.33 -6.15 8.21
N GLU A 234 10.17 -6.31 7.56
CA GLU A 234 8.98 -6.89 8.18
C GLU A 234 9.18 -8.34 8.60
N PHE A 235 9.92 -9.11 7.80
CA PHE A 235 10.30 -10.47 8.13
C PHE A 235 11.23 -10.54 9.34
N CYS A 236 12.24 -9.67 9.40
CA CYS A 236 13.14 -9.58 10.55
C CYS A 236 12.37 -9.19 11.82
N ALA A 237 11.43 -8.23 11.72
CA ALA A 237 10.57 -7.84 12.83
C ALA A 237 9.70 -9.01 13.30
N HIS A 238 9.09 -9.76 12.38
CA HIS A 238 8.34 -10.98 12.70
C HIS A 238 9.19 -12.01 13.44
N CYS A 239 10.42 -12.27 12.97
CA CYS A 239 11.33 -13.19 13.62
C CYS A 239 11.69 -12.74 15.05
N ASN A 240 11.93 -11.44 15.25
CA ASN A 240 12.20 -10.88 16.57
C ASN A 240 11.00 -11.03 17.52
N ASP A 241 9.78 -10.80 17.02
CA ASP A 241 8.55 -10.99 17.80
C ASP A 241 8.36 -12.46 18.19
N MET A 242 8.68 -13.39 17.30
CA MET A 242 8.61 -14.83 17.54
C MET A 242 9.70 -15.34 18.50
N LEU A 243 10.89 -14.72 18.49
CA LEU A 243 11.99 -15.01 19.43
C LEU A 243 11.74 -14.44 20.82
N ASN A 244 10.85 -13.45 20.95
CA ASN A 244 10.56 -12.82 22.24
C ASN A 244 10.06 -13.87 23.25
N PRO A 245 10.73 -14.06 24.41
CA PRO A 245 10.36 -15.05 25.40
C PRO A 245 8.90 -14.95 25.86
N ALA A 246 8.36 -13.73 25.96
CA ALA A 246 6.98 -13.49 26.37
C ALA A 246 5.96 -14.02 25.35
N ASN A 247 6.28 -13.92 24.05
CA ASN A 247 5.44 -14.44 22.98
C ASN A 247 5.62 -15.96 22.84
N ARG A 248 6.86 -16.45 22.90
CA ARG A 248 7.18 -17.88 22.69
C ARG A 248 6.55 -18.81 23.73
N SER A 249 6.34 -18.34 24.96
CA SER A 249 5.62 -19.10 25.99
C SER A 249 4.11 -19.19 25.76
N ASN A 250 3.56 -18.39 24.84
CA ASN A 250 2.13 -18.33 24.55
C ASN A 250 1.84 -18.84 23.13
N ALA A 251 1.47 -20.11 23.01
CA ALA A 251 1.18 -20.74 21.72
C ALA A 251 0.10 -20.01 20.89
N ALA A 252 -0.94 -19.45 21.53
CA ALA A 252 -1.97 -18.70 20.83
C ALA A 252 -1.42 -17.40 20.22
N ARG A 253 -0.51 -16.71 20.93
CA ARG A 253 0.15 -15.51 20.41
C ARG A 253 1.08 -15.85 19.23
N VAL A 254 1.78 -16.98 19.29
CA VAL A 254 2.64 -17.46 18.20
C VAL A 254 1.81 -17.73 16.93
N VAL A 255 0.65 -18.38 17.05
CA VAL A 255 -0.27 -18.60 15.91
C VAL A 255 -0.76 -17.27 15.35
N GLN A 256 -1.17 -16.34 16.21
CA GLN A 256 -1.62 -15.02 15.80
C GLN A 256 -0.53 -14.24 15.03
N LEU A 257 0.71 -14.23 15.53
CA LEU A 257 1.85 -13.61 14.84
C LEU A 257 2.05 -14.22 13.44
N GLN A 258 1.97 -15.54 13.34
CA GLN A 258 2.12 -16.24 12.07
C GLN A 258 0.99 -15.88 11.09
N ASP A 259 -0.25 -15.77 11.56
CA ASP A 259 -1.39 -15.36 10.73
C ASP A 259 -1.25 -13.91 10.27
N GLU A 260 -0.87 -12.99 11.17
CA GLU A 260 -0.61 -11.58 10.88
C GLU A 260 0.50 -11.41 9.84
N TYR A 261 1.57 -12.21 9.91
CA TYR A 261 2.67 -12.13 8.96
C TYR A 261 2.39 -12.85 7.63
N SER A 262 1.74 -14.02 7.68
CA SER A 262 1.20 -14.68 6.48
C SER A 262 0.25 -13.76 5.73
N ALA A 263 -0.41 -12.87 6.48
CA ALA A 263 -1.26 -11.86 5.90
C ALA A 263 -0.45 -10.90 4.97
N ARG A 264 0.68 -10.42 5.47
CA ARG A 264 1.54 -9.48 4.73
C ARG A 264 2.20 -10.16 3.53
N LEU A 265 2.58 -11.44 3.68
CA LEU A 265 3.15 -12.23 2.58
C LEU A 265 2.24 -12.35 1.36
N ARG A 266 0.90 -12.34 1.53
CA ARG A 266 -0.02 -12.36 0.37
C ARG A 266 0.13 -11.12 -0.50
N LEU A 267 0.28 -9.93 0.08
CA LEU A 267 0.50 -8.71 -0.70
C LEU A 267 1.77 -8.82 -1.55
N PHE A 268 2.89 -9.20 -0.93
CA PHE A 268 4.16 -9.34 -1.63
C PHE A 268 4.09 -10.40 -2.74
N LYS A 269 3.43 -11.52 -2.45
CA LYS A 269 3.15 -12.57 -3.45
C LYS A 269 2.38 -12.00 -4.63
N GLU A 270 1.22 -11.38 -4.41
CA GLU A 270 0.38 -10.89 -5.51
C GLU A 270 1.11 -9.82 -6.35
N MET A 271 1.83 -8.90 -5.70
CA MET A 271 2.66 -7.90 -6.37
C MET A 271 3.74 -8.54 -7.26
N PHE A 272 4.52 -9.48 -6.70
CA PHE A 272 5.61 -10.08 -7.46
C PHE A 272 5.12 -11.01 -8.56
N LEU A 273 4.03 -11.77 -8.34
CA LEU A 273 3.39 -12.54 -9.39
C LEU A 273 2.87 -11.64 -10.51
N TYR A 274 2.27 -10.50 -10.15
CA TYR A 274 1.80 -9.54 -11.15
C TYR A 274 2.95 -9.00 -12.00
N MET A 275 4.00 -8.52 -11.34
CA MET A 275 5.21 -7.99 -11.98
C MET A 275 5.90 -9.02 -12.87
N GLU A 276 5.94 -10.28 -12.43
CA GLU A 276 6.52 -11.38 -13.20
C GLU A 276 5.65 -11.77 -14.40
N ASN A 277 4.32 -11.82 -14.24
CA ASN A 277 3.39 -12.08 -15.34
C ASN A 277 3.44 -10.97 -16.42
N LYS A 278 3.76 -9.73 -16.02
CA LYS A 278 4.02 -8.62 -16.93
C LYS A 278 5.44 -8.60 -17.51
N GLN A 279 6.26 -9.59 -17.16
CA GLN A 279 7.66 -9.72 -17.59
C GLN A 279 8.50 -8.47 -17.28
N THR A 280 8.26 -7.87 -16.12
CA THR A 280 9.06 -6.71 -15.68
C THR A 280 10.51 -7.15 -15.42
N LEU A 281 11.45 -6.59 -16.19
CA LEU A 281 12.88 -6.90 -16.07
C LEU A 281 13.44 -6.47 -14.71
N GLU A 282 12.80 -5.47 -14.08
CA GLU A 282 13.16 -4.95 -12.76
C GLU A 282 13.09 -6.01 -11.68
N LEU A 283 12.03 -6.82 -11.61
CA LEU A 283 11.89 -7.85 -10.59
C LEU A 283 12.98 -8.91 -10.74
N ARG A 284 13.23 -9.34 -11.99
CA ARG A 284 14.27 -10.32 -12.35
C ARG A 284 15.66 -9.83 -11.92
N SER A 285 15.98 -8.59 -12.26
CA SER A 285 17.25 -7.95 -11.95
C SER A 285 17.46 -7.82 -10.44
N VAL A 286 16.41 -7.47 -9.69
CA VAL A 286 16.47 -7.37 -8.22
C VAL A 286 16.78 -8.73 -7.60
N PHE A 287 16.09 -9.79 -8.00
CA PHE A 287 16.29 -11.13 -7.44
C PHE A 287 17.69 -11.66 -7.74
N THR A 288 18.14 -11.50 -8.98
CA THR A 288 19.49 -11.90 -9.41
C THR A 288 20.56 -11.14 -8.63
N SER A 289 20.43 -9.81 -8.54
CA SER A 289 21.39 -8.97 -7.81
C SER A 289 21.47 -9.30 -6.31
N ILE A 290 20.35 -9.68 -5.69
CA ILE A 290 20.35 -10.11 -4.28
C ILE A 290 21.17 -11.40 -4.11
N VAL A 291 20.91 -12.39 -4.96
CA VAL A 291 21.61 -13.68 -4.91
C VAL A 291 23.10 -13.51 -5.22
N GLU A 292 23.44 -12.78 -6.29
CA GLU A 292 24.83 -12.50 -6.65
C GLU A 292 25.60 -11.82 -5.52
N LYS A 293 25.04 -10.75 -4.92
CA LYS A 293 25.70 -10.04 -3.82
C LYS A 293 25.86 -10.91 -2.58
N PHE A 294 24.86 -11.72 -2.25
CA PHE A 294 24.98 -12.67 -1.15
C PHE A 294 26.09 -13.69 -1.39
N LEU A 295 26.17 -14.25 -2.59
CA LEU A 295 27.17 -15.27 -2.90
C LEU A 295 28.59 -14.69 -3.01
N LEU A 296 28.74 -13.46 -3.52
CA LEU A 296 30.03 -12.78 -3.69
C LEU A 296 30.58 -12.18 -2.38
N SER A 297 29.75 -11.47 -1.61
CA SER A 297 30.21 -10.67 -0.47
C SER A 297 29.51 -11.01 0.86
N GLY A 298 28.47 -11.86 0.86
CA GLY A 298 27.64 -12.11 2.04
C GLY A 298 26.67 -10.98 2.36
N GLU A 299 26.58 -9.95 1.50
CA GLU A 299 25.61 -8.86 1.62
C GLU A 299 24.18 -9.35 1.28
N ASN A 300 23.16 -8.55 1.58
CA ASN A 300 21.75 -8.85 1.28
C ASN A 300 21.19 -10.15 1.89
N TRP A 301 21.80 -10.68 2.95
CA TRP A 301 21.32 -11.92 3.59
C TRP A 301 19.87 -11.79 4.09
N ARG A 302 19.44 -10.60 4.55
CA ARG A 302 18.07 -10.36 5.04
C ARG A 302 17.06 -10.46 3.90
N GLU A 303 17.38 -9.82 2.79
CA GLU A 303 16.60 -9.82 1.55
C GLU A 303 16.48 -11.24 1.00
N LEU A 304 17.59 -11.99 0.97
CA LEU A 304 17.58 -13.39 0.58
C LEU A 304 16.65 -14.22 1.49
N LEU A 305 16.73 -14.07 2.80
CA LEU A 305 15.85 -14.79 3.73
C LEU A 305 14.37 -14.49 3.52
N PHE A 306 14.03 -13.23 3.25
CA PHE A 306 12.67 -12.85 2.91
C PHE A 306 12.21 -13.49 1.60
N LEU A 307 13.03 -13.45 0.55
CA LEU A 307 12.72 -14.11 -0.72
C LEU A 307 12.52 -15.61 -0.53
N LEU A 308 13.36 -16.27 0.26
CA LEU A 308 13.21 -17.69 0.60
C LEU A 308 11.91 -17.96 1.37
N LYS A 309 11.57 -17.13 2.36
CA LYS A 309 10.29 -17.23 3.06
C LYS A 309 9.11 -17.08 2.11
N LEU A 310 9.21 -16.16 1.16
CA LEU A 310 8.19 -15.94 0.14
C LEU A 310 8.10 -17.12 -0.84
N SER A 311 9.22 -17.72 -1.26
CA SER A 311 9.25 -18.96 -2.06
C SER A 311 8.53 -20.11 -1.38
N LEU A 312 8.71 -20.26 -0.07
CA LEU A 312 8.04 -21.31 0.69
C LEU A 312 6.54 -21.07 0.80
N PHE A 313 6.14 -19.80 0.94
CA PHE A 313 4.74 -19.40 0.96
C PHE A 313 4.07 -19.52 -0.41
N SER A 314 4.80 -19.18 -1.48
CA SER A 314 4.32 -19.27 -2.86
C SER A 314 5.49 -19.50 -3.83
N PRO A 315 5.78 -20.78 -4.19
CA PRO A 315 6.88 -21.12 -5.08
C PRO A 315 6.78 -20.44 -6.46
N ALA A 316 5.56 -20.16 -6.92
CA ALA A 316 5.27 -19.50 -8.19
C ALA A 316 5.97 -18.14 -8.35
N VAL A 317 6.27 -17.45 -7.25
CA VAL A 317 6.99 -16.16 -7.27
C VAL A 317 8.44 -16.35 -7.72
N THR A 318 9.08 -17.45 -7.34
CA THR A 318 10.55 -17.61 -7.51
C THR A 318 10.94 -18.64 -8.55
N LEU A 319 10.05 -19.59 -8.87
CA LEU A 319 10.25 -20.61 -9.90
C LEU A 319 10.74 -20.04 -11.25
N PRO A 320 10.21 -18.93 -11.77
CA PRO A 320 10.64 -18.38 -13.06
C PRO A 320 12.12 -17.95 -13.09
N PHE A 321 12.69 -17.62 -11.93
CA PHE A 321 14.07 -17.14 -11.83
C PHE A 321 15.09 -18.25 -11.61
N ILE A 322 14.66 -19.48 -11.30
CA ILE A 322 15.58 -20.57 -10.91
C ILE A 322 16.65 -20.79 -11.98
N ASN A 323 16.27 -20.87 -13.26
CA ASN A 323 17.23 -21.09 -14.34
C ASN A 323 18.23 -19.93 -14.52
N GLU A 324 17.85 -18.70 -14.15
CA GLU A 324 18.73 -17.53 -14.19
C GLU A 324 19.67 -17.51 -12.98
N LEU A 325 19.18 -17.93 -11.80
CA LEU A 325 19.96 -17.97 -10.56
C LEU A 325 20.97 -19.12 -10.53
N LEU A 326 20.68 -20.23 -11.23
CA LEU A 326 21.49 -21.44 -11.20
C LEU A 326 22.94 -21.27 -11.66
N PRO A 327 23.25 -20.59 -12.77
CA PRO A 327 24.61 -20.28 -13.17
C PRO A 327 25.40 -19.57 -12.07
N HIS A 328 24.79 -18.61 -11.38
CA HIS A 328 25.43 -17.90 -10.27
C HIS A 328 25.71 -18.84 -9.11
N ILE A 329 24.69 -19.60 -8.66
CA ILE A 329 24.83 -20.57 -7.57
C ILE A 329 25.96 -21.59 -7.85
N ILE A 330 26.04 -22.10 -9.08
CA ILE A 330 27.02 -23.13 -9.47
C ILE A 330 28.45 -22.59 -9.51
N GLN A 331 28.64 -21.31 -9.84
CA GLN A 331 29.97 -20.71 -10.00
C GLN A 331 30.60 -20.29 -8.66
N HIS A 332 29.89 -20.38 -7.53
CA HIS A 332 30.36 -19.87 -6.25
C HIS A 332 30.89 -20.98 -5.32
N PRO A 333 32.22 -21.09 -5.13
CA PRO A 333 32.84 -22.16 -4.33
C PRO A 333 32.54 -22.05 -2.83
N PHE A 334 32.10 -20.87 -2.35
CA PHE A 334 31.79 -20.61 -0.94
C PHE A 334 30.31 -20.76 -0.60
N LEU A 335 29.49 -21.29 -1.53
CA LEU A 335 28.06 -21.49 -1.33
C LEU A 335 27.78 -22.28 -0.04
N VAL A 336 28.54 -23.35 0.20
CA VAL A 336 28.38 -24.20 1.39
C VAL A 336 28.61 -23.42 2.68
N ASP A 337 29.70 -22.68 2.76
CA ASP A 337 30.05 -21.86 3.93
C ASP A 337 28.96 -20.79 4.18
N ARG A 338 28.50 -20.12 3.12
CA ARG A 338 27.44 -19.10 3.21
C ARG A 338 26.10 -19.68 3.64
N LEU A 339 25.77 -20.90 3.22
CA LEU A 339 24.54 -21.57 3.64
C LEU A 339 24.61 -22.09 5.07
N GLN A 340 25.79 -22.47 5.55
CA GLN A 340 26.02 -22.80 6.95
C GLN A 340 25.89 -21.56 7.84
N GLU A 341 26.49 -20.43 7.44
CA GLU A 341 26.30 -19.13 8.09
C GLU A 341 24.83 -18.73 8.14
N LEU A 342 24.11 -18.94 7.03
CA LEU A 342 22.67 -18.75 6.97
C LEU A 342 22.01 -19.66 8.00
N ALA A 343 22.14 -20.99 7.90
CA ALA A 343 21.50 -21.97 8.79
C ALA A 343 21.74 -21.74 10.30
N ALA A 344 22.88 -21.15 10.68
CA ALA A 344 23.17 -20.77 12.06
C ALA A 344 22.29 -19.61 12.59
N ASN A 345 21.56 -18.90 11.73
CA ASN A 345 20.74 -17.75 12.10
C ASN A 345 19.40 -18.20 12.75
N PRO A 346 19.12 -17.79 14.00
CA PRO A 346 17.89 -18.16 14.70
C PRO A 346 16.60 -17.74 13.95
N ALA A 347 16.65 -16.67 13.15
CA ALA A 347 15.52 -16.23 12.35
C ALA A 347 15.09 -17.29 11.32
N LEU A 348 16.02 -18.08 10.75
CA LEU A 348 15.67 -19.19 9.85
C LEU A 348 14.94 -20.31 10.56
N SER A 349 15.36 -20.65 11.79
CA SER A 349 14.71 -21.72 12.57
C SER A 349 13.23 -21.45 12.84
N ILE A 350 12.85 -20.16 12.87
CA ILE A 350 11.47 -19.70 13.03
C ILE A 350 10.77 -19.52 11.69
N ALA A 351 11.49 -18.99 10.70
CA ALA A 351 10.95 -18.75 9.39
C ALA A 351 10.62 -20.03 8.63
N ILE A 352 11.35 -21.10 8.95
CA ILE A 352 11.39 -22.31 8.18
C ILE A 352 11.51 -23.51 9.10
N SER A 353 10.67 -24.51 8.88
CA SER A 353 10.64 -25.75 9.67
C SER A 353 12.06 -26.27 9.95
N PRO A 354 12.40 -26.72 11.18
CA PRO A 354 13.78 -26.95 11.61
C PRO A 354 14.52 -28.08 10.87
N THR A 355 13.84 -28.85 10.03
CA THR A 355 14.41 -30.02 9.35
C THR A 355 14.15 -29.92 7.86
N ASN A 356 15.24 -29.94 7.08
CA ASN A 356 15.28 -30.04 5.62
C ASN A 356 14.94 -28.77 4.84
N PHE A 357 15.13 -27.56 5.37
CA PHE A 357 14.87 -26.34 4.58
C PHE A 357 15.76 -26.21 3.33
N LEU A 358 17.07 -26.16 3.53
CA LEU A 358 18.03 -26.01 2.44
C LEU A 358 17.85 -27.17 1.46
N GLN A 359 17.62 -28.37 2.00
CA GLN A 359 17.29 -29.55 1.22
C GLN A 359 16.01 -29.37 0.40
N ASN A 360 14.87 -28.93 0.98
CA ASN A 360 13.62 -28.70 0.26
C ASN A 360 13.72 -27.57 -0.77
N PHE A 361 14.50 -26.53 -0.49
CA PHE A 361 14.78 -25.46 -1.43
C PHE A 361 15.63 -25.99 -2.60
N PHE A 362 16.70 -26.72 -2.32
CA PHE A 362 17.54 -27.35 -3.34
C PHE A 362 16.79 -28.44 -4.11
N GLU A 363 15.96 -29.25 -3.47
CA GLU A 363 15.09 -30.23 -4.10
C GLU A 363 14.15 -29.53 -5.07
N LYS A 364 13.47 -28.46 -4.66
CA LYS A 364 12.63 -27.66 -5.57
C LYS A 364 13.43 -26.99 -6.68
N VAL A 365 14.63 -26.50 -6.39
CA VAL A 365 15.54 -25.93 -7.40
C VAL A 365 15.96 -26.99 -8.41
N VAL A 366 16.27 -28.21 -7.97
CA VAL A 366 16.65 -29.35 -8.80
C VAL A 366 15.45 -29.89 -9.59
N GLU A 367 14.28 -30.02 -8.97
CA GLU A 367 13.03 -30.45 -9.61
C GLU A 367 12.62 -29.54 -10.76
N ASN A 368 12.96 -28.25 -10.67
CA ASN A 368 12.56 -27.23 -11.64
C ASN A 368 13.73 -26.70 -12.49
N ALA A 369 14.94 -27.21 -12.26
CA ALA A 369 16.12 -26.89 -13.06
C ALA A 369 16.01 -27.57 -14.43
N SER A 370 16.53 -26.92 -15.47
CA SER A 370 16.77 -27.62 -16.73
C SER A 370 17.75 -28.78 -16.52
N THR A 371 17.60 -29.83 -17.32
CA THR A 371 18.43 -31.05 -17.24
C THR A 371 19.94 -30.77 -17.27
N GLU A 372 20.35 -29.67 -17.91
CA GLU A 372 21.74 -29.20 -17.97
C GLU A 372 22.29 -28.79 -16.59
N TYR A 373 21.49 -28.13 -15.76
CA TYR A 373 21.91 -27.62 -14.46
C TYR A 373 21.76 -28.65 -13.34
N VAL A 374 20.85 -29.62 -13.47
CA VAL A 374 20.66 -30.72 -12.50
C VAL A 374 21.96 -31.48 -12.22
N PHE A 375 22.73 -31.80 -13.26
CA PHE A 375 24.01 -32.51 -13.10
C PHE A 375 25.07 -31.68 -12.37
N LYS A 376 25.12 -30.37 -12.62
CA LYS A 376 26.08 -29.46 -11.97
C LYS A 376 25.69 -29.22 -10.49
N LEU A 377 24.40 -29.14 -10.19
CA LEU A 377 23.90 -29.05 -8.82
C LEU A 377 24.15 -30.33 -8.02
N ALA A 378 23.93 -31.49 -8.63
CA ALA A 378 24.17 -32.78 -7.97
C ALA A 378 25.63 -32.92 -7.52
N GLN A 379 26.58 -32.41 -8.32
CA GLN A 379 28.00 -32.37 -7.94
C GLN A 379 28.22 -31.50 -6.69
N ILE A 380 27.65 -30.29 -6.65
CA ILE A 380 27.79 -29.36 -5.50
C ILE A 380 27.17 -29.93 -4.22
N VAL A 381 25.96 -30.50 -4.32
CA VAL A 381 25.26 -31.10 -3.17
C VAL A 381 25.98 -32.35 -2.67
N SER A 382 26.57 -33.15 -3.56
CA SER A 382 27.34 -34.34 -3.19
C SER A 382 28.67 -34.06 -2.47
N PHE A 383 29.20 -32.82 -2.55
CA PHE A 383 30.35 -32.38 -1.74
C PHE A 383 29.95 -31.81 -0.37
N SER A 384 28.65 -31.64 -0.12
CA SER A 384 28.10 -30.93 1.06
C SER A 384 27.41 -31.86 2.08
N LEU A 385 27.24 -33.13 1.74
CA LEU A 385 26.83 -34.25 2.60
C LEU A 385 28.04 -35.13 2.86
#